data_AF-A0A5K0X2A4-F1
#
_entry.id   AF-A0A5K0X2A4-F1
#
_cell.length_a   1.000
_cell.length_b   1.000
_cell.length_c   1.000
_cell.angle_alpha   90.00
_cell.angle_beta   90.00
_cell.angle_gamma   90.00
#
_symmetry.space_group_name_H-M   'P 1'
#
loop_
_entity.id
_entity.type
_entity.pdbx_description
1 polymer ?
#
loop_
_entity_poly.entity_id
_entity_poly.type
_entity_poly.pdbx_seq_one_letter_code
_entity_poly.pdbx_strand_id
1 'polypeptide(L)' 'EDRENILRARATGKAVLTSPFKLLESNHLGVVLTFPVYRSSLAAEATVEDRIEATVG' A
#
# COMPACT_ATOMS: atom_id res chain seq x y z
N GLU A 1 8.84 -7.85 3.14
CA GLU A 1 7.77 -7.79 2.12
C GLU A 1 6.86 -6.59 2.29
N ASP A 2 6.34 -6.36 3.50
CA ASP A 2 5.35 -5.30 3.74
C ASP A 2 5.81 -3.90 3.36
N ARG A 3 7.08 -3.55 3.61
CA ARG A 3 7.60 -2.21 3.26
C ARG A 3 7.50 -1.91 1.76
N GLU A 4 7.82 -2.87 0.89
CA GLU A 4 7.73 -2.68 -0.56
C GLU A 4 6.27 -2.56 -1.00
N ASN A 5 5.39 -3.36 -0.41
CA ASN A 5 3.98 -3.34 -0.74
C ASN A 5 3.33 -2.00 -0.35
N ILE A 6 3.67 -1.45 0.81
CA ILE A 6 3.22 -0.12 1.25
C ILE A 6 3.69 0.98 0.29
N LEU A 7 4.98 0.97 -0.10
CA LEU A 7 5.53 1.96 -1.02
C LEU A 7 4.85 1.92 -2.40
N ARG A 8 4.56 0.71 -2.90
CA ARG A 8 3.87 0.51 -4.18
C ARG A 8 2.40 0.88 -4.11
N ALA A 9 1.72 0.58 -3.00
CA ALA A 9 0.33 0.96 -2.78
C ALA A 9 0.19 2.48 -2.86
N ARG A 10 0.99 3.22 -2.08
CA ARG A 10 0.90 4.68 -2.00
C ARG A 10 1.26 5.39 -3.31
N ALA A 11 2.22 4.86 -4.07
CA ALA A 11 2.61 5.47 -5.35
C ALA A 11 1.54 5.24 -6.44
N THR A 12 0.93 4.06 -6.45
CA THR A 12 -0.05 3.70 -7.51
C THR A 12 -1.48 4.14 -7.19
N GLY A 13 -1.82 4.39 -5.92
CA GLY A 13 -3.20 4.61 -5.49
C GLY A 13 -4.13 3.43 -5.73
N LYS A 14 -3.58 2.22 -5.74
CA LYS A 14 -4.31 0.98 -6.02
C LYS A 14 -4.00 -0.08 -4.97
N ALA A 15 -4.89 -1.05 -4.90
CA ALA A 15 -4.68 -2.28 -4.15
C ALA A 15 -3.48 -3.06 -4.72
N VAL A 16 -2.60 -3.55 -3.84
CA VAL A 16 -1.41 -4.33 -4.23
C VAL A 16 -1.22 -5.56 -3.36
N LEU A 17 -0.67 -6.62 -3.95
CA LEU A 17 -0.44 -7.93 -3.31
C LEU A 17 1.05 -8.21 -3.15
N THR A 18 1.44 -8.76 -2.00
CA THR A 18 2.78 -9.33 -1.81
C THR A 18 2.97 -10.61 -2.62
N SER A 19 4.22 -11.07 -2.71
CA SER A 19 4.47 -12.48 -3.02
C SER A 19 3.94 -13.37 -1.89
N PRO A 20 3.82 -14.69 -2.10
CA PRO A 20 3.46 -15.60 -1.01
C PRO A 20 4.57 -15.69 0.04
N PHE A 21 4.24 -15.46 1.31
CA PHE A 21 5.15 -15.60 2.45
C PHE A 21 4.45 -16.14 3.70
N LYS A 22 5.24 -16.55 4.71
CA LYS A 22 4.68 -17.02 5.99
C LYS A 22 4.18 -15.82 6.79
N LEU A 23 2.87 -15.79 7.06
CA LEU A 23 2.24 -14.76 7.87
C LEU A 23 2.72 -14.85 9.32
N LEU A 24 2.89 -13.69 9.95
CA LEU A 24 3.23 -13.59 11.37
C LEU A 24 2.15 -14.29 12.23
N GLU A 25 2.55 -14.81 13.39
CA GLU A 25 1.75 -15.59 14.35
C GLU A 25 1.23 -16.94 13.87
N SER A 26 0.57 -17.03 12.72
CA SER A 26 -0.02 -18.28 12.22
C SER A 26 0.97 -19.20 11.49
N ASN A 27 2.08 -18.66 10.97
CA ASN A 27 3.00 -19.35 10.04
C ASN A 27 2.32 -19.92 8.78
N HIS A 28 1.06 -19.58 8.52
CA HIS A 28 0.39 -19.98 7.29
C HIS A 28 1.01 -19.26 6.09
N LEU A 29 1.14 -19.98 4.97
CA LEU A 29 1.52 -19.37 3.71
C LEU A 29 0.34 -18.54 3.20
N GLY A 30 0.59 -17.26 2.96
CA GLY A 30 -0.45 -16.32 2.53
C GLY A 30 0.12 -15.14 1.77
N VAL A 31 -0.76 -14.19 1.46
CA VAL A 31 -0.44 -12.92 0.81
C VAL A 31 -1.04 -11.77 1.62
N VAL A 32 -0.40 -10.61 1.56
CA VAL A 32 -0.94 -9.38 2.15
C VAL A 32 -1.50 -8.48 1.06
N LEU A 33 -2.75 -8.06 1.24
CA LEU A 33 -3.43 -7.07 0.41
C LEU A 33 -3.34 -5.69 1.09
N THR A 34 -2.78 -4.70 0.40
CA THR A 34 -2.59 -3.35 0.94
C THR A 34 -3.36 -2.33 0.13
N PHE A 35 -4.09 -1.46 0.81
CA PHE A 35 -4.75 -0.27 0.24
C PHE A 35 -4.10 1.00 0.79
N PRO A 36 -3.77 1.98 -0.06
CA PRO A 36 -3.34 3.29 0.42
C PRO A 36 -4.54 4.09 0.94
N VAL A 37 -4.35 4.82 2.04
CA VAL A 37 -5.33 5.77 2.58
C VAL A 37 -4.75 7.15 2.44
N TYR A 38 -5.48 8.05 1.80
CA TYR A 38 -5.05 9.42 1.53
C TYR A 38 -5.85 10.45 2.34
N ARG A 39 -5.26 11.62 2.58
CA ARG A 39 -5.99 12.79 3.10
C ARG A 39 -7.07 13.22 2.11
N SER A 40 -8.18 13.72 2.64
CA SER A 40 -9.34 14.18 1.86
C SER A 40 -9.04 15.35 0.91
N SER A 41 -7.91 16.04 1.09
CA SER A 41 -7.46 17.13 0.22
C SER A 41 -6.78 16.65 -1.06
N LEU A 42 -6.57 15.34 -1.24
CA LEU A 42 -5.91 14.81 -2.43
C LEU A 42 -6.80 14.97 -3.67
N ALA A 43 -6.26 15.59 -4.72
CA ALA A 43 -6.95 15.73 -5.99
C ALA A 43 -7.17 14.38 -6.70
N ALA A 44 -8.21 14.27 -7.53
CA ALA A 44 -8.50 13.05 -8.28
C ALA A 44 -7.36 12.65 -9.23
N GLU A 45 -6.75 13.62 -9.91
CA GLU A 45 -5.63 13.44 -10.85
C GLU A 45 -4.27 13.71 -10.20
N ALA A 46 -4.12 13.33 -8.92
CA ALA A 46 -2.90 13.54 -8.16
C ALA A 46 -1.69 12.78 -8.74
N THR A 47 -0.54 13.45 -8.77
CA THR A 47 0.76 12.89 -9.14
C THR A 47 1.23 11.84 -8.14
N VAL A 48 2.30 11.13 -8.45
CA VAL A 48 2.90 10.16 -7.51
C VAL A 48 3.40 10.88 -6.26
N GLU A 49 4.00 12.06 -6.42
CA GLU A 49 4.50 12.90 -5.35
C GLU A 49 3.36 13.36 -4.43
N ASP A 50 2.26 13.86 -5.00
CA ASP A 50 1.06 14.28 -4.24
C ASP A 50 0.49 13.12 -3.42
N ARG A 51 0.43 11.92 -4.02
CA ARG A 51 -0.06 10.71 -3.33
C ARG A 51 0.85 10.34 -2.16
N ILE A 52 2.17 10.37 -2.36
CA ILE A 52 3.14 10.06 -1.31
C ILE A 52 3.00 11.03 -0.14
N GLU A 53 2.86 12.32 -0.40
CA GLU A 53 2.68 13.35 0.64
C GLU A 53 1.33 13.23 1.36
N ALA A 54 0.26 12.90 0.63
CA ALA A 54 -1.08 12.78 1.18
C ALA A 54 -1.37 11.45 1.87
N THR A 55 -0.48 10.44 1.80
CA THR A 55 -0.72 9.13 2.42
C THR A 55 -0.70 9.24 3.94
N VAL A 56 -1.69 8.65 4.59
CA VAL A 56 -1.80 8.55 6.05
C VAL A 56 -1.55 7.10 6.45
N GLY A 57 -0.28 6.77 6.72
CA GLY A 57 0.16 5.41 7.06
C GLY A 57 1.45 5.00 6.36
#